data_AF-G2Y6H0-F1
#
_entry.id   AF-G2Y6H0-F1
#
_cell.length_a   1.000
_cell.length_b   1.000
_cell.length_c   1.000
_cell.angle_alpha   90.00
_cell.angle_beta   90.00
_cell.angle_gamma   90.00
#
_symmetry.space_group_name_H-M   'P 1'
#
loop_
_entity.id
_entity.type
_entity.pdbx_description
1 polymer ?
#
loop_
_entity_poly.entity_id
_entity_poly.type
_entity_poly.pdbx_seq_one_letter_code
_entity_poly.pdbx_strand_id
1 'polypeptide(L)'
;MPLQSLDMNKDGQIIDRPVRLVETIAQLFDRDRWIADLDIMAALESIRLSRVVCRANKDKNDTACGAEYSIIFEKDDLVAADNWDEVLTLNGDSLSVVRATGNWLARLAATVINVQAQRFIILVPKDVCWTCLKENLQKKDFGVGFEKVLIA
;
A
#
# COMPACT_ATOMS: atom_id res chain seq x y z
N MET A 1 18.00 -16.25 24.35
CA MET A 1 17.73 -17.70 24.39
C MET A 1 18.93 -18.41 23.77
N PRO A 2 19.54 -19.43 24.41
CA PRO A 2 20.59 -20.19 23.76
C PRO A 2 19.96 -21.22 22.81
N LEU A 3 20.43 -21.29 21.57
CA LEU A 3 20.02 -22.28 20.59
C LEU A 3 20.60 -23.64 20.99
N GLN A 4 19.74 -24.64 21.18
CA GLN A 4 20.14 -26.03 21.37
C GLN A 4 20.69 -26.61 20.05
N SER A 5 21.86 -27.24 20.15
CA SER A 5 22.48 -28.04 19.09
C SER A 5 21.62 -29.27 18.79
N LEU A 6 21.23 -29.46 17.54
CA LEU A 6 20.67 -30.71 17.04
C LEU A 6 21.83 -31.63 16.64
N ASP A 7 22.11 -32.65 17.45
CA ASP A 7 23.01 -33.73 17.05
C ASP A 7 22.31 -34.59 15.99
N MET A 8 22.79 -34.52 14.75
CA MET A 8 22.37 -35.39 13.65
C MET A 8 23.46 -36.42 13.32
N ASN A 9 23.00 -37.66 13.21
CA ASN A 9 23.78 -38.89 13.11
C ASN A 9 24.83 -38.93 11.98
N LYS A 10 25.86 -39.70 12.30
CA LYS A 10 27.01 -40.16 11.53
C LYS A 10 26.59 -40.77 10.18
N ASP A 11 27.36 -40.48 9.13
CA ASP A 11 27.43 -41.12 7.80
C ASP A 11 26.86 -40.36 6.58
N GLY A 12 26.49 -39.09 6.71
CA GLY A 12 26.26 -38.20 5.56
C GLY A 12 27.25 -37.04 5.59
N GLN A 13 27.91 -36.73 4.47
CA GLN A 13 28.72 -35.52 4.35
C GLN A 13 27.85 -34.29 4.66
N ILE A 14 28.03 -33.72 5.85
CA ILE A 14 27.39 -32.47 6.25
C ILE A 14 28.15 -31.35 5.52
N ILE A 15 27.52 -30.75 4.51
CA ILE A 15 28.03 -29.52 3.92
C ILE A 15 27.65 -28.38 4.87
N ASP A 16 28.58 -28.00 5.74
CA ASP A 16 28.45 -26.82 6.59
C ASP A 16 28.55 -25.57 5.71
N ARG A 17 27.42 -24.98 5.36
CA ARG A 17 27.38 -23.67 4.67
C ARG A 17 27.09 -22.60 5.72
N PRO A 18 27.95 -21.58 5.87
CA PRO A 18 27.66 -20.48 6.77
C PRO A 18 26.40 -19.75 6.29
N VAL A 19 25.32 -19.85 7.06
CA VAL A 19 24.12 -19.04 6.87
C VAL A 19 24.46 -17.62 7.34
N ARG A 20 24.38 -16.65 6.43
CA ARG A 20 24.51 -15.23 6.75
C ARG A 20 23.15 -14.58 6.65
N LEU A 21 22.65 -14.05 7.77
CA LEU A 21 21.49 -13.18 7.79
C LEU A 21 21.95 -11.77 7.41
N VAL A 22 21.36 -11.19 6.37
CA VAL A 22 21.59 -9.79 5.99
C VAL A 22 20.31 -9.03 6.30
N GLU A 23 20.35 -8.21 7.33
CA GLU A 23 19.28 -7.28 7.69
C GLU A 23 19.56 -5.93 7.04
N THR A 24 18.56 -5.34 6.38
CA THR A 24 18.67 -4.02 5.75
C THR A 24 17.57 -3.14 6.29
N ILE A 25 17.95 -2.05 6.95
CA ILE A 25 17.01 -1.04 7.45
C ILE A 25 16.69 -0.09 6.29
N ALA A 26 15.41 0.01 5.92
CA ALA A 26 14.92 1.02 4.99
C ALA A 26 14.27 2.17 5.79
N GLN A 27 14.62 3.42 5.45
CA GLN A 27 14.13 4.60 6.14
C GLN A 27 13.64 5.65 5.13
N LEU A 28 12.59 6.38 5.49
CA LEU A 28 12.12 7.54 4.75
C LEU A 28 12.74 8.81 5.34
N PHE A 29 13.44 9.53 4.49
CA PHE A 29 13.86 10.91 4.74
C PHE A 29 13.16 11.84 3.77
N ASP A 30 12.63 12.95 4.29
CA ASP A 30 12.19 14.07 3.47
C ASP A 30 13.00 15.30 3.84
N ARG A 31 13.74 15.82 2.86
CA ARG A 31 14.75 16.87 3.04
C ARG A 31 15.79 16.46 4.09
N ASP A 32 15.80 17.14 5.24
CA ASP A 32 16.71 16.95 6.37
C ASP A 32 16.05 16.24 7.56
N ARG A 33 14.78 15.80 7.40
CA ARG A 33 13.99 15.19 8.46
C ARG A 33 13.81 13.70 8.22
N TRP A 34 14.16 12.90 9.22
CA TRP A 34 13.73 11.50 9.29
C TRP A 34 12.22 11.45 9.54
N ILE A 35 11.50 10.65 8.74
CA ILE A 35 10.05 10.53 8.81
C ILE A 35 9.64 9.21 9.47
N ALA A 36 10.17 8.09 8.99
CA ALA A 36 9.78 6.76 9.47
C ALA A 36 10.77 5.68 9.04
N ASP A 37 10.83 4.60 9.81
CA ASP A 37 11.39 3.32 9.37
C ASP A 37 10.34 2.53 8.57
N LEU A 38 10.80 1.79 7.56
CA LEU A 38 9.95 1.14 6.57
C LEU A 38 10.16 -0.38 6.59
N ASP A 39 9.16 -1.12 7.06
CA ASP A 39 9.05 -2.56 6.81
C ASP A 39 8.34 -2.81 5.47
N ILE A 40 9.13 -2.73 4.41
CA ILE A 40 8.63 -2.87 3.02
C ILE A 40 8.04 -4.27 2.79
N MET A 41 8.68 -5.31 3.31
CA MET A 41 8.28 -6.69 3.04
C MET A 41 6.96 -7.01 3.72
N ALA A 42 6.83 -6.69 5.02
CA ALA A 42 5.56 -6.87 5.72
C ALA A 42 4.43 -6.06 5.10
N ALA A 43 4.72 -4.84 4.62
CA ALA A 43 3.71 -4.01 3.98
C ALA A 43 3.22 -4.58 2.64
N LEU A 44 4.12 -5.14 1.82
CA LEU A 44 3.76 -5.72 0.51
C LEU A 44 2.99 -7.04 0.62
N GLU A 45 3.20 -7.79 1.69
CA GLU A 45 2.49 -9.04 2.01
C GLU A 45 1.19 -8.83 2.79
N SER A 46 0.94 -7.61 3.27
CA SER A 46 -0.22 -7.30 4.09
C SER A 46 -1.55 -7.43 3.33
N ILE A 47 -2.52 -8.07 3.98
CA ILE A 47 -3.91 -8.12 3.51
C ILE A 47 -4.55 -6.73 3.37
N ARG A 48 -3.97 -5.72 4.04
CA ARG A 48 -4.45 -4.34 3.99
C ARG A 48 -4.12 -3.64 2.68
N LEU A 49 -3.20 -4.21 1.88
CA LEU A 49 -2.83 -3.69 0.59
C LEU A 49 -3.73 -4.26 -0.52
N SER A 50 -4.39 -3.38 -1.26
CA SER A 50 -5.16 -3.72 -2.45
C SER A 50 -4.60 -2.98 -3.67
N ARG A 51 -4.64 -3.63 -4.83
CA ARG A 51 -4.26 -3.01 -6.11
C ARG A 51 -5.47 -2.98 -7.01
N VAL A 52 -5.80 -1.80 -7.52
CA VAL A 52 -6.95 -1.67 -8.43
C VAL A 52 -6.59 -2.36 -9.75
N VAL A 53 -7.48 -3.23 -10.20
CA VAL A 53 -7.41 -3.85 -11.52
C VAL A 53 -8.56 -3.30 -12.35
N CYS A 54 -8.24 -2.62 -13.45
CA CYS A 54 -9.23 -2.17 -14.43
C CYS A 54 -9.12 -3.03 -15.68
N ARG A 55 -10.21 -3.71 -16.04
CA ARG A 55 -10.30 -4.57 -17.22
C ARG A 55 -11.10 -3.95 -18.37
N ALA A 56 -11.64 -2.75 -18.15
CA ALA A 56 -12.36 -2.02 -19.18
C ALA A 56 -11.42 -1.69 -20.34
N ASN A 57 -11.94 -1.79 -21.56
CA ASN A 57 -11.17 -1.41 -22.74
C ASN A 57 -11.12 0.12 -22.79
N LYS A 58 -9.92 0.69 -22.97
CA LYS A 58 -9.73 2.14 -23.07
C LYS A 58 -10.27 2.75 -24.37
N ASP A 59 -10.94 1.96 -25.20
CA ASP A 59 -11.59 2.47 -26.40
C ASP A 59 -12.72 3.42 -25.99
N LYS A 60 -12.81 4.56 -26.67
CA LYS A 60 -13.74 5.67 -26.35
C LYS A 60 -15.23 5.28 -26.35
N ASN A 61 -15.55 4.06 -26.78
CA ASN A 61 -16.89 3.51 -26.83
C ASN A 61 -17.21 2.55 -25.66
N ASP A 62 -16.27 2.31 -24.74
CA ASP A 62 -16.59 1.55 -23.54
C ASP A 62 -17.39 2.42 -22.57
N THR A 63 -18.70 2.25 -22.62
CA THR A 63 -19.68 2.89 -21.72
C THR A 63 -19.35 2.71 -20.24
N ALA A 64 -18.54 1.70 -19.88
CA ALA A 64 -18.15 1.46 -18.49
C ALA A 64 -17.17 2.52 -17.93
N CYS A 65 -16.31 3.14 -18.75
CA CYS A 65 -15.27 4.07 -18.29
C CYS A 65 -15.47 5.54 -18.71
N GLY A 66 -16.63 5.90 -19.28
CA GLY A 66 -16.95 7.25 -19.73
C GLY A 66 -17.53 8.19 -18.66
N ALA A 67 -17.72 7.71 -17.43
CA ALA A 67 -18.36 8.49 -16.37
C ALA A 67 -17.42 9.56 -15.78
N GLU A 68 -17.96 10.75 -15.53
CA GLU A 68 -17.23 11.84 -14.87
C GLU A 68 -17.07 11.57 -13.37
N TYR A 69 -15.97 12.07 -12.80
CA TYR A 69 -15.66 11.97 -11.38
C TYR A 69 -16.79 12.53 -10.49
N SER A 70 -17.33 13.70 -10.86
CA SER A 70 -18.40 14.40 -10.16
C SER A 70 -19.64 13.54 -9.94
N ILE A 71 -19.94 12.65 -10.89
CA ILE A 71 -21.09 11.75 -10.85
C ILE A 71 -20.79 10.53 -9.98
N ILE A 72 -19.58 9.96 -10.08
CA ILE A 72 -19.23 8.72 -9.39
C ILE A 72 -18.96 8.93 -7.89
N PHE A 73 -18.40 10.08 -7.53
CA PHE A 73 -17.95 10.39 -6.17
C PHE A 73 -18.76 11.48 -5.48
N GLU A 74 -19.94 11.84 -5.98
CA GLU A 74 -20.80 12.91 -5.43
C GLU A 74 -21.07 12.77 -3.92
N LYS A 75 -21.12 11.54 -3.43
CA LYS A 75 -21.47 11.21 -2.03
C LYS A 75 -20.29 10.84 -1.16
N ASP A 76 -19.08 10.81 -1.70
CA ASP A 76 -17.88 10.47 -0.96
C ASP A 76 -17.20 11.75 -0.49
N ASP A 77 -16.86 11.82 0.79
CA ASP A 77 -15.98 12.86 1.30
C ASP A 77 -14.53 12.42 1.07
N LEU A 78 -13.83 13.13 0.19
CA LEU A 78 -12.43 12.85 -0.15
C LEU A 78 -11.52 13.94 0.40
N VAL A 79 -10.54 13.53 1.19
CA VAL A 79 -9.51 14.42 1.72
C VAL A 79 -8.19 14.09 1.07
N ALA A 80 -7.52 15.10 0.50
CA ALA A 80 -6.18 14.93 -0.02
C ALA A 80 -5.15 15.14 1.09
N ALA A 81 -4.16 14.25 1.18
CA ALA A 81 -2.96 14.43 1.98
C ALA A 81 -1.76 14.68 1.05
N ASP A 82 -1.17 15.86 1.18
CA ASP A 82 -0.16 16.39 0.27
C ASP A 82 1.24 16.45 0.89
N ASN A 83 1.35 16.20 2.19
CA ASN A 83 2.62 16.16 2.92
C ASN A 83 2.67 15.02 3.95
N TRP A 84 3.88 14.72 4.45
CA TRP A 84 4.07 13.61 5.38
C TRP A 84 3.37 13.80 6.73
N ASP A 85 3.23 15.04 7.20
CA ASP A 85 2.56 15.30 8.47
C ASP A 85 1.07 14.93 8.35
N GLU A 86 0.41 15.35 7.28
CA GLU A 86 -0.97 14.95 6.96
C GLU A 86 -1.11 13.44 6.79
N VAL A 87 -0.19 12.78 6.06
CA VAL A 87 -0.19 11.33 5.90
C VAL A 87 -0.10 10.61 7.24
N LEU A 88 0.72 11.10 8.17
CA LEU A 88 0.88 10.50 9.49
C LEU A 88 -0.37 10.74 10.36
N THR A 89 -1.01 11.91 10.23
CA THR A 89 -2.16 12.31 11.05
C THR A 89 -3.53 12.07 10.43
N LEU A 90 -3.62 11.33 9.31
CA LEU A 90 -4.92 11.00 8.72
C LEU A 90 -5.86 10.37 9.75
N ASN A 91 -7.14 10.73 9.65
CA ASN A 91 -8.20 10.26 10.54
C ASN A 91 -9.34 9.61 9.75
N GLY A 92 -9.99 8.61 10.37
CA GLY A 92 -10.87 7.64 9.73
C GLY A 92 -12.24 8.12 9.27
N ASP A 93 -12.51 9.43 9.29
CA ASP A 93 -13.84 9.97 8.99
C ASP A 93 -14.10 10.11 7.48
N SER A 94 -13.04 10.13 6.66
CA SER A 94 -13.12 10.38 5.21
C SER A 94 -12.23 9.43 4.40
N LEU A 95 -12.49 9.36 3.08
CA LEU A 95 -11.63 8.63 2.15
C LEU A 95 -10.41 9.49 1.83
N SER A 96 -9.24 9.09 2.33
CA SER A 96 -8.02 9.87 2.15
C SER A 96 -7.30 9.53 0.84
N VAL A 97 -6.69 10.53 0.19
CA VAL A 97 -5.94 10.38 -1.07
C VAL A 97 -4.55 10.97 -0.91
N VAL A 98 -3.53 10.13 -1.05
CA VAL A 98 -2.14 10.58 -1.16
C VAL A 98 -1.79 10.72 -2.63
N ARG A 99 -1.40 11.94 -3.02
CA ARG A 99 -1.02 12.28 -4.40
C ARG A 99 0.49 12.16 -4.57
N ALA A 100 0.92 11.10 -5.25
CA ALA A 100 2.31 10.78 -5.55
C ALA A 100 2.48 10.32 -7.01
N THR A 101 1.65 10.83 -7.92
CA THR A 101 1.65 10.47 -9.34
C THR A 101 3.02 10.71 -9.96
N GLY A 102 3.58 9.67 -10.57
CA GLY A 102 4.92 9.73 -11.19
C GLY A 102 6.09 9.59 -10.21
N ASN A 103 5.85 9.55 -8.90
CA ASN A 103 6.88 9.35 -7.89
C ASN A 103 6.73 7.98 -7.20
N TRP A 104 7.32 6.95 -7.79
CA TRP A 104 7.18 5.58 -7.27
C TRP A 104 7.76 5.39 -5.86
N LEU A 105 8.80 6.14 -5.47
CA LEU A 105 9.39 6.09 -4.13
C LEU A 105 8.41 6.64 -3.09
N ALA A 106 7.81 7.80 -3.34
CA ALA A 106 6.79 8.36 -2.45
C ALA A 106 5.57 7.44 -2.35
N ARG A 107 5.15 6.81 -3.45
CA ARG A 107 4.07 5.82 -3.44
C ARG A 107 4.39 4.61 -2.58
N LEU A 108 5.61 4.07 -2.70
CA LEU A 108 6.05 2.95 -1.88
C LEU A 108 6.07 3.35 -0.40
N ALA A 109 6.72 4.46 -0.06
CA ALA A 109 6.84 4.92 1.31
C ALA A 109 5.46 5.21 1.94
N ALA A 110 4.58 5.92 1.24
CA ALA A 110 3.21 6.18 1.71
C ALA A 110 2.41 4.87 1.89
N THR A 111 2.60 3.89 1.00
CA THR A 111 1.97 2.57 1.15
C THR A 111 2.45 1.89 2.43
N VAL A 112 3.75 1.83 2.65
CA VAL A 112 4.36 1.18 3.82
C VAL A 112 3.92 1.87 5.10
N ILE A 113 4.03 3.20 5.19
CA ILE A 113 3.63 3.98 6.37
C ILE A 113 2.18 3.72 6.74
N ASN A 114 1.26 3.79 5.78
CA ASN A 114 -0.15 3.63 6.09
C ASN A 114 -0.51 2.15 6.42
N VAL A 115 0.15 1.16 5.82
CA VAL A 115 -0.01 -0.25 6.23
C VAL A 115 0.50 -0.48 7.66
N GLN A 116 1.67 0.08 8.02
CA GLN A 116 2.21 0.02 9.37
C GLN A 116 1.27 0.69 10.38
N ALA A 117 0.62 1.80 9.97
CA ALA A 117 -0.44 2.47 10.73
C ALA A 117 -1.80 1.71 10.74
N GLN A 118 -1.84 0.46 10.27
CA GLN A 118 -3.04 -0.40 10.23
C GLN A 118 -4.18 0.12 9.33
N ARG A 119 -3.91 1.02 8.38
CA ARG A 119 -4.90 1.54 7.42
C ARG A 119 -4.99 0.65 6.18
N PHE A 120 -6.15 0.65 5.52
CA PHE A 120 -6.35 -0.09 4.27
C PHE A 120 -5.96 0.75 3.07
N ILE A 121 -5.09 0.19 2.23
CA ILE A 121 -4.49 0.91 1.12
C ILE A 121 -5.01 0.39 -0.20
N ILE A 122 -5.35 1.31 -1.08
CA ILE A 122 -5.71 1.03 -2.46
C ILE A 122 -4.69 1.73 -3.34
N LEU A 123 -3.78 0.94 -3.93
CA LEU A 123 -2.85 1.42 -4.94
C LEU A 123 -3.61 1.64 -6.26
N VAL A 124 -3.60 2.89 -6.71
CA VAL A 124 -4.31 3.34 -7.91
C VAL A 124 -3.33 3.36 -9.09
N PRO A 125 -3.51 2.53 -10.13
CA PRO A 125 -2.69 2.60 -11.34
C PRO A 125 -2.92 3.93 -12.08
N LYS A 126 -1.93 4.39 -12.85
CA LYS A 126 -2.01 5.61 -13.66
C LYS A 126 -3.22 5.62 -14.62
N ASP A 127 -3.62 4.44 -15.07
CA ASP A 127 -4.51 4.23 -16.20
C ASP A 127 -5.89 3.69 -15.80
N VAL A 128 -6.31 3.92 -14.56
CA VAL A 128 -7.61 3.48 -14.05
C VAL A 128 -8.70 4.51 -14.34
N CYS A 129 -9.91 4.06 -14.68
CA CYS A 129 -11.07 4.95 -14.78
C CYS A 129 -11.85 5.04 -13.45
N TRP A 130 -12.66 6.09 -13.30
CA TRP A 130 -13.41 6.35 -12.07
C TRP A 130 -14.35 5.21 -11.67
N THR A 131 -14.99 4.56 -12.65
CA THR A 131 -15.86 3.40 -12.41
C THR A 131 -15.10 2.22 -11.82
N CYS A 132 -13.96 1.84 -12.43
CA CYS A 132 -13.10 0.77 -11.93
C CYS A 132 -12.63 1.06 -10.50
N LEU A 133 -12.28 2.30 -10.19
CA LEU A 133 -11.86 2.71 -8.85
C LEU A 133 -13.01 2.58 -7.85
N LYS A 134 -14.20 3.09 -8.18
CA LYS A 134 -15.38 3.03 -7.30
C LYS A 134 -15.82 1.59 -7.03
N GLU A 135 -15.81 0.73 -8.04
CA GLU A 135 -16.09 -0.69 -7.85
C GLU A 135 -15.08 -1.35 -6.90
N ASN A 136 -13.80 -1.01 -7.00
CA ASN A 136 -12.78 -1.56 -6.09
C ASN A 136 -12.97 -1.07 -4.64
N LEU A 137 -13.43 0.18 -4.47
CA LEU A 137 -13.76 0.74 -3.16
C LEU A 137 -14.97 0.04 -2.50
N GLN A 138 -15.92 -0.44 -3.30
CA GLN A 138 -17.13 -1.13 -2.86
C GLN A 138 -16.95 -2.66 -2.70
N LYS A 139 -16.14 -3.30 -3.55
CA LYS A 139 -15.98 -4.78 -3.58
C LYS A 139 -15.24 -5.36 -2.38
N LYS A 140 -14.44 -4.57 -1.68
CA LYS A 140 -13.77 -5.03 -0.46
C LYS A 140 -14.52 -4.54 0.77
N ASP A 141 -15.14 -5.49 1.48
CA ASP A 141 -15.56 -5.32 2.87
C ASP A 141 -14.30 -5.17 3.73
N PHE A 142 -13.85 -3.92 3.87
CA PHE A 142 -12.72 -3.58 4.73
C PHE A 142 -13.10 -3.53 6.22
N GLY A 143 -14.34 -3.91 6.57
CA GLY A 143 -14.95 -3.67 7.87
C GLY A 143 -15.43 -2.22 8.01
N VAL A 144 -16.52 -2.02 8.73
CA VAL A 144 -17.03 -0.68 9.06
C VAL A 144 -16.06 -0.03 10.05
N GLY A 145 -15.61 1.19 9.78
CA GLY A 145 -14.76 1.97 10.69
C GLY A 145 -13.25 1.87 10.46
N PHE A 146 -12.78 1.20 9.40
CA PHE A 146 -11.36 1.24 9.03
C PHE A 146 -11.09 2.30 7.96
N GLU A 147 -10.04 3.07 8.18
CA GLU A 147 -9.59 4.13 7.29
C GLU A 147 -9.08 3.56 5.96
N LYS A 148 -9.55 4.15 4.87
CA LYS A 148 -9.16 3.80 3.50
C LYS A 148 -8.31 4.92 2.93
N VAL A 149 -7.15 4.56 2.38
CA VAL A 149 -6.22 5.50 1.75
C VAL A 149 -5.97 5.08 0.30
N LEU A 150 -6.27 5.99 -0.62
CA LEU A 150 -5.90 5.87 -2.03
C LEU A 150 -4.48 6.40 -2.23
N ILE A 151 -3.63 5.66 -2.94
CA ILE A 151 -2.29 6.12 -3.35
C ILE A 151 -2.26 6.25 -4.87
N ALA A 152 -2.37 7.49 -5.35
CA ALA A 152 -2.46 7.86 -6.76
C ALA A 152 -1.18 8.51 -7.30
#